data_AF-A0A0L9VT84-F1
#
_entry.id   AF-A0A0L9VT84-F1
#
_cell.length_a   1.000
_cell.length_b   1.000
_cell.length_c   1.000
_cell.angle_alpha   90.00
_cell.angle_beta   90.00
_cell.angle_gamma   90.00
#
_symmetry.space_group_name_H-M   'P 1'
#
loop_
_entity.id
_entity.type
_entity.pdbx_description
1 polymer ?
#
loop_
_entity_poly.entity_id
_entity_poly.type
_entity_poly.pdbx_seq_one_letter_code
_entity_poly.pdbx_strand_id
1 'polypeptide(L)'
;MTEKEDQGESSLPIPNVAGKAPTLNYAAPTNKNTKARTKETVATPSKIIRTPSSEMIVIETAPLHEKGKVDCALRKGMSQKSARVLMNPPPPPFCPRSLPDGLWSSAFCLGDKIYFNMDDAERDKGTLKTKLQNAHAQLKESIIAHSQCEQKQKDFEELLAEARHIMENVQKSSTALKRKYDNLVVEMESLRKVNQEHKATIVSLKVDNNTLMKLKKNFGTTEREAKKEKNILRKKVREDKELMEEMGKAIVYEHNQGFEKALRQVP
;
A
#
# COMPACT_ATOMS: atom_id res chain seq x y z
N MET A 1 -18.85 -3.00 -67.99
CA MET A 1 -17.45 -2.54 -67.81
C MET A 1 -17.40 -1.81 -66.48
N THR A 2 -16.73 -2.21 -65.43
CA THR A 2 -15.91 -3.38 -65.09
C THR A 2 -15.90 -3.39 -63.56
N GLU A 3 -16.05 -4.57 -62.98
CA GLU A 3 -15.93 -4.84 -61.55
C GLU A 3 -14.51 -4.51 -61.06
N LYS A 4 -14.38 -4.12 -59.77
CA LYS A 4 -13.23 -4.51 -58.95
C LYS A 4 -13.67 -4.68 -57.50
N GLU A 5 -13.66 -5.94 -57.10
CA GLU A 5 -13.58 -6.44 -55.74
C GLU A 5 -12.22 -6.05 -55.13
N ASP A 6 -12.20 -5.75 -53.83
CA ASP A 6 -10.97 -5.81 -53.03
C ASP A 6 -11.28 -6.60 -51.75
N GLN A 7 -10.79 -7.84 -51.74
CA GLN A 7 -10.73 -8.71 -50.58
C GLN A 7 -9.45 -8.38 -49.80
N GLY A 8 -9.60 -7.88 -48.58
CA GLY A 8 -8.51 -7.72 -47.63
C GLY A 8 -8.62 -8.76 -46.52
N GLU A 9 -8.06 -9.95 -46.74
CA GLU A 9 -7.83 -10.96 -45.71
C GLU A 9 -6.69 -10.48 -44.77
N SER A 10 -7.03 -10.04 -43.56
CA SER A 10 -6.04 -9.91 -42.47
C SER A 10 -6.11 -11.13 -41.56
N SER A 11 -5.23 -12.10 -41.83
CA SER A 11 -4.95 -13.23 -40.95
C SER A 11 -4.38 -12.74 -39.61
N LEU A 12 -5.10 -13.00 -38.51
CA LEU A 12 -4.57 -12.87 -37.16
C LEU A 12 -3.90 -14.19 -36.75
N PRO A 13 -2.68 -14.17 -36.20
CA PRO A 13 -2.01 -15.39 -35.73
C PRO A 13 -2.64 -15.86 -34.40
N ILE A 14 -3.07 -17.11 -34.37
CA ILE A 14 -3.50 -17.82 -33.16
C ILE A 14 -2.24 -18.17 -32.35
N PRO A 15 -2.10 -17.71 -31.09
CA PRO A 15 -1.01 -18.15 -30.24
C PRO A 15 -1.24 -19.59 -29.76
N ASN A 16 -0.30 -20.46 -30.13
CA ASN A 16 -0.25 -21.86 -29.77
C ASN A 16 0.19 -21.98 -28.28
N VAL A 17 -0.77 -22.06 -27.36
CA VAL A 17 -0.50 -22.23 -25.92
C VAL A 17 -0.46 -23.73 -25.58
N ALA A 18 0.69 -24.36 -25.81
CA ALA A 18 1.06 -25.62 -25.19
C ALA A 18 1.46 -25.37 -23.73
N GLY A 19 0.47 -25.11 -22.87
CA GLY A 19 0.63 -24.90 -21.44
C GLY A 19 0.46 -26.21 -20.67
N LYS A 20 1.58 -26.79 -20.26
CA LYS A 20 1.70 -27.88 -19.27
C LYS A 20 0.85 -27.57 -18.03
N ALA A 21 -0.04 -28.48 -17.65
CA ALA A 21 -0.82 -28.39 -16.42
C ALA A 21 0.12 -28.36 -15.19
N PRO A 22 -0.04 -27.40 -14.25
CA PRO A 22 0.66 -27.46 -12.98
C PRO A 22 0.05 -28.55 -12.10
N THR A 23 0.85 -29.58 -11.80
CA THR A 23 0.58 -30.57 -10.75
C THR A 23 0.60 -29.86 -9.39
N LEU A 24 -0.58 -29.61 -8.83
CA LEU A 24 -0.76 -29.21 -7.44
C LEU A 24 -0.41 -30.38 -6.53
N ASN A 25 0.86 -30.45 -6.10
CA ASN A 25 1.28 -31.31 -5.00
C ASN A 25 0.71 -30.76 -3.68
N TYR A 26 -0.44 -31.29 -3.26
CA TYR A 26 -0.92 -31.17 -1.89
C TYR A 26 -0.05 -32.05 -0.99
N ALA A 27 0.99 -31.46 -0.40
CA ALA A 27 1.71 -32.08 0.70
C ALA A 27 0.84 -31.99 1.96
N ALA A 28 0.38 -33.15 2.44
CA ALA A 28 -0.33 -33.28 3.70
C ALA A 28 0.57 -32.88 4.88
N PRO A 29 0.11 -32.02 5.81
CA PRO A 29 0.84 -31.74 7.03
C PRO A 29 0.74 -32.93 7.98
N THR A 30 1.86 -33.63 8.18
CA THR A 30 1.98 -34.67 9.22
C THR A 30 2.11 -34.00 10.58
N ASN A 31 1.05 -34.12 11.37
CA ASN A 31 1.00 -33.73 12.77
C ASN A 31 1.89 -34.68 13.60
N LYS A 32 3.08 -34.21 13.99
CA LYS A 32 3.90 -34.87 15.01
C LYS A 32 3.79 -34.09 16.32
N ASN A 33 2.94 -34.63 17.17
CA ASN A 33 2.76 -34.28 18.56
C ASN A 33 4.00 -34.74 19.35
N THR A 34 4.92 -33.84 19.70
CA THR A 34 5.98 -34.10 20.68
C THR A 34 5.79 -33.21 21.90
N LYS A 35 5.36 -33.88 22.96
CA LYS A 35 5.16 -33.43 24.33
C LYS A 35 6.53 -33.14 24.96
N ALA A 36 6.87 -31.87 25.18
CA ALA A 36 7.96 -31.48 26.07
C ALA A 36 7.45 -30.46 27.09
N ARG A 37 7.53 -30.92 28.34
CA ARG A 37 7.15 -30.28 29.59
C ARG A 37 8.30 -29.40 30.05
N THR A 38 8.10 -28.09 30.16
CA THR A 38 8.96 -27.21 30.96
C THR A 38 8.10 -26.16 31.66
N LYS A 39 8.50 -25.87 32.91
CA LYS A 39 7.71 -25.32 34.00
C LYS A 39 7.54 -23.79 33.91
N GLU A 40 6.37 -23.36 34.35
CA GLU A 40 6.00 -22.10 35.04
C GLU A 40 6.92 -20.88 34.96
N THR A 41 6.38 -19.77 34.46
CA THR A 41 6.47 -18.49 35.17
C THR A 41 5.16 -17.71 34.96
N VAL A 42 4.62 -17.24 36.08
CA VAL A 42 3.32 -16.60 36.26
C VAL A 42 3.33 -15.17 35.69
N ALA A 43 2.38 -14.86 34.81
CA ALA A 43 1.94 -13.49 34.52
C ALA A 43 0.45 -13.48 34.12
N THR A 44 -0.34 -12.88 34.99
CA THR A 44 -1.71 -12.31 34.88
C THR A 44 -2.54 -12.46 33.59
N PRO A 45 -3.86 -12.75 33.70
CA PRO A 45 -4.75 -12.91 32.55
C PRO A 45 -5.18 -11.58 31.91
N SER A 46 -4.81 -11.38 30.66
CA SER A 46 -5.34 -10.31 29.80
C SER A 46 -6.78 -10.59 29.41
N LYS A 47 -7.66 -9.67 29.81
CA LYS A 47 -9.10 -9.63 29.55
C LYS A 47 -9.32 -9.39 28.04
N ILE A 48 -9.86 -10.38 27.33
CA ILE A 48 -10.33 -10.21 25.95
C ILE A 48 -11.62 -9.39 25.97
N ILE A 49 -11.53 -8.11 25.59
CA ILE A 49 -12.69 -7.29 25.28
C ILE A 49 -12.94 -7.42 23.78
N ARG A 50 -14.02 -8.15 23.42
CA ARG A 50 -14.67 -8.00 22.11
C ARG A 50 -15.41 -6.67 22.10
N THR A 51 -15.07 -5.76 21.19
CA THR A 51 -15.94 -4.64 20.83
C THR A 51 -16.68 -4.95 19.53
N PRO A 52 -17.97 -4.61 19.43
CA PRO A 52 -18.72 -4.71 18.19
C PRO A 52 -18.48 -3.46 17.32
N SER A 53 -18.44 -3.69 16.02
CA SER A 53 -19.10 -2.88 14.99
C SER A 53 -19.00 -1.34 15.05
N SER A 54 -18.37 -0.80 14.02
CA SER A 54 -18.73 0.48 13.38
C SER A 54 -18.61 1.73 14.24
N GLU A 55 -17.39 2.24 14.35
CA GLU A 55 -17.17 3.68 14.44
C GLU A 55 -16.02 4.02 13.49
N MET A 56 -16.29 4.95 12.57
CA MET A 56 -15.26 5.61 11.77
C MET A 56 -14.21 6.15 12.72
N ILE A 57 -12.98 5.66 12.63
CA ILE A 57 -11.83 6.39 13.16
C ILE A 57 -11.64 7.58 12.20
N VAL A 58 -12.37 8.66 12.47
CA VAL A 58 -11.99 9.99 12.02
C VAL A 58 -10.69 10.27 12.76
N ILE A 59 -9.56 10.09 12.10
CA ILE A 59 -8.29 10.67 12.55
C ILE A 59 -8.44 12.17 12.26
N GLU A 60 -9.17 12.85 13.14
CA GLU A 60 -9.06 14.29 13.29
C GLU A 60 -7.64 14.50 13.82
N THR A 61 -6.74 14.89 12.92
CA THR A 61 -5.41 15.38 13.27
C THR A 61 -5.61 16.66 14.07
N ALA A 62 -5.89 16.51 15.36
CA ALA A 62 -5.82 17.59 16.32
C ALA A 62 -4.42 18.21 16.17
N PRO A 63 -4.32 19.54 16.02
CA PRO A 63 -3.04 20.19 16.01
C PRO A 63 -2.40 19.89 17.36
N LEU A 64 -1.28 19.17 17.34
CA LEU A 64 -0.41 18.99 18.50
C LEU A 64 0.01 20.40 18.94
N HIS A 65 -0.76 20.96 19.87
CA HIS A 65 -0.33 22.01 20.75
C HIS A 65 0.60 21.31 21.74
N GLU A 66 1.82 21.05 21.27
CA GLU A 66 2.98 20.84 22.11
C GLU A 66 3.06 22.06 23.03
N LYS A 67 2.46 21.94 24.23
CA LYS A 67 2.96 22.59 25.43
C LYS A 67 4.28 21.93 25.81
N GLY A 68 5.25 22.01 24.89
CA GLY A 68 6.65 21.89 25.19
C GLY A 68 6.99 23.13 26.00
N LYS A 69 7.16 22.94 27.31
CA LYS A 69 7.79 23.92 28.18
C LYS A 69 9.04 24.43 27.47
N VAL A 70 9.03 25.72 27.23
CA VAL A 70 10.16 26.53 26.80
C VAL A 70 11.35 26.17 27.67
N ASP A 71 12.29 25.45 27.08
CA ASP A 71 13.71 25.68 27.31
C ASP A 71 14.31 25.96 25.93
N CYS A 72 14.01 27.17 25.43
CA CYS A 72 14.92 27.84 24.54
C CYS A 72 16.20 28.14 25.32
N ALA A 73 17.03 27.11 25.51
CA ALA A 73 18.47 27.29 25.64
C ALA A 73 18.97 27.79 24.28
N LEU A 74 18.70 29.06 24.05
CA LEU A 74 19.44 29.97 23.20
C LEU A 74 20.93 29.68 23.44
N ARG A 75 21.56 28.82 22.63
CA ARG A 75 23.02 28.86 22.46
C ARG A 75 23.37 30.11 21.64
N LYS A 76 23.01 31.28 22.16
CA LYS A 76 23.83 32.48 22.05
C LYS A 76 24.79 32.41 23.22
N GLY A 77 26.08 32.53 22.93
CA GLY A 77 27.09 32.69 23.96
C GLY A 77 27.70 31.39 24.46
N MET A 78 28.41 30.66 23.59
CA MET A 78 29.75 30.26 24.02
C MET A 78 30.56 31.56 24.01
N SER A 79 30.46 32.37 25.07
CA SER A 79 31.37 32.26 26.21
C SER A 79 32.76 32.10 25.65
N GLN A 80 33.30 33.23 25.19
CA GLN A 80 34.72 33.47 25.24
C GLN A 80 35.13 33.04 26.64
N LYS A 81 35.75 31.85 26.73
CA LYS A 81 36.55 31.52 27.89
C LYS A 81 37.50 32.69 28.02
N SER A 82 37.23 33.54 29.00
CA SER A 82 38.24 34.33 29.67
C SER A 82 39.22 33.31 30.26
N ALA A 83 40.07 32.78 29.39
CA ALA A 83 41.43 32.57 29.79
C ALA A 83 41.82 33.93 30.33
N ARG A 84 42.08 33.99 31.64
CA ARG A 84 43.08 34.93 32.12
C ARG A 84 44.28 34.65 31.23
N VAL A 85 44.39 35.44 30.16
CA VAL A 85 45.65 35.77 29.56
C VAL A 85 46.40 36.25 30.79
N LEU A 86 47.24 35.37 31.33
CA LEU A 86 48.40 35.79 32.07
C LEU A 86 49.00 36.83 31.14
N MET A 87 48.72 38.09 31.46
CA MET A 87 49.28 39.24 30.81
C MET A 87 50.76 39.00 30.96
N ASN A 88 51.38 38.39 29.95
CA ASN A 88 52.77 38.66 29.73
C ASN A 88 52.79 40.19 29.64
N PRO A 89 53.51 40.84 30.56
CA PRO A 89 53.54 42.29 30.61
C PRO A 89 53.82 42.77 29.19
N PRO A 90 53.19 43.88 28.74
CA PRO A 90 53.51 44.44 27.44
C PRO A 90 55.03 44.49 27.36
N PRO A 91 55.67 43.96 26.29
CA PRO A 91 57.08 44.25 26.11
C PRO A 91 57.20 45.76 26.29
N PRO A 92 58.08 46.22 27.19
CA PRO A 92 58.17 47.63 27.53
C PRO A 92 58.13 48.38 26.22
N PRO A 93 57.36 49.49 26.13
CA PRO A 93 57.35 50.26 24.90
C PRO A 93 58.81 50.36 24.50
N PHE A 94 59.12 49.80 23.32
CA PHE A 94 60.34 50.18 22.65
C PHE A 94 60.07 51.64 22.36
N CYS A 95 60.29 52.49 23.37
CA CYS A 95 60.74 53.82 23.18
C CYS A 95 61.88 53.59 22.21
N PRO A 96 61.77 53.98 20.92
CA PRO A 96 63.00 54.23 20.19
C PRO A 96 63.76 55.09 21.17
N ARG A 97 64.90 54.61 21.68
CA ARG A 97 65.70 55.41 22.58
C ARG A 97 66.02 56.62 21.74
N SER A 98 65.25 57.70 21.93
CA SER A 98 65.61 59.02 21.49
C SER A 98 66.94 59.18 22.20
N LEU A 99 68.00 59.00 21.41
CA LEU A 99 69.38 59.14 21.84
C LEU A 99 69.38 60.34 22.78
N PRO A 100 69.78 60.18 24.06
CA PRO A 100 69.60 61.24 25.04
C PRO A 100 70.16 62.53 24.44
N ASP A 101 69.25 63.47 24.15
CA ASP A 101 69.57 64.75 23.51
C ASP A 101 70.59 65.43 24.43
N GLY A 102 71.86 65.35 24.06
CA GLY A 102 72.98 65.91 24.84
C GLY A 102 74.06 64.93 25.32
N LEU A 103 74.00 63.61 25.10
CA LEU A 103 75.05 62.68 25.58
C LEU A 103 76.09 62.23 24.55
N TRP A 104 76.07 62.80 23.33
CA TRP A 104 77.18 62.61 22.39
C TRP A 104 78.31 63.55 22.80
N SER A 105 79.18 63.10 23.71
CA SER A 105 80.40 63.84 24.01
C SER A 105 81.19 64.07 22.71
N SER A 106 81.90 65.19 22.59
CA SER A 106 82.75 65.49 21.41
C SER A 106 83.86 64.45 21.18
N ALA A 107 84.03 63.48 22.08
CA ALA A 107 84.97 62.36 21.98
C ALA A 107 84.41 61.14 21.24
N PHE A 108 83.11 61.12 20.92
CA PHE A 108 82.53 60.08 20.05
C PHE A 108 82.77 60.44 18.59
N CYS A 109 83.55 59.61 17.90
CA CYS A 109 83.79 59.77 16.47
C CYS A 109 82.56 59.34 15.68
N LEU A 110 82.35 59.91 14.48
CA LEU A 110 81.26 59.51 13.58
C LEU A 110 81.24 57.98 13.30
N GLY A 111 82.40 57.32 13.38
CA GLY A 111 82.53 55.87 13.25
C GLY A 111 81.77 55.08 14.33
N ASP A 112 81.78 55.53 15.58
CA ASP A 112 81.11 54.83 16.69
C ASP A 112 79.57 54.93 16.59
N LYS A 113 79.08 56.07 16.07
CA LYS A 113 77.66 56.27 15.69
C LYS A 113 77.21 55.28 14.63
N ILE A 114 78.03 55.11 13.59
CA ILE A 114 77.73 54.21 12.48
C ILE A 114 77.74 52.76 12.97
N TYR A 115 78.72 52.39 13.80
CA TYR A 115 78.85 51.04 14.34
C TYR A 115 77.63 50.63 15.21
N PHE A 116 77.20 51.47 16.14
CA PHE A 116 76.04 51.18 16.98
C PHE A 116 74.73 51.07 16.17
N ASN A 117 74.54 51.93 15.16
CA ASN A 117 73.39 51.85 14.26
C ASN A 117 73.44 50.62 13.34
N MET A 118 74.64 50.13 12.98
CA MET A 118 74.80 48.88 12.23
C MET A 118 74.38 47.67 13.08
N ASP A 119 74.76 47.61 14.37
CA ASP A 119 74.33 46.54 15.28
C ASP A 119 72.81 46.51 15.47
N ASP A 120 72.15 47.67 15.56
CA ASP A 120 70.69 47.78 15.61
C ASP A 120 70.04 47.26 14.32
N ALA A 121 70.56 47.64 13.15
CA ALA A 121 70.08 47.16 11.86
C ALA A 121 70.27 45.64 11.67
N GLU A 122 71.35 45.07 12.20
CA GLU A 122 71.60 43.62 12.16
C GLU A 122 70.66 42.85 13.11
N ARG A 123 70.36 43.39 14.31
CA ARG A 123 69.34 42.83 15.21
C ARG A 123 67.94 42.87 14.59
N ASP A 124 67.60 43.96 13.92
CA ASP A 124 66.34 44.10 13.21
C ASP A 124 66.22 43.10 12.05
N LYS A 125 67.31 42.83 11.33
CA LYS A 125 67.35 41.82 10.26
C LYS A 125 67.05 40.41 10.78
N GLY A 126 67.62 40.03 11.93
CA GLY A 126 67.33 38.74 12.58
C GLY A 126 65.86 38.61 13.00
N THR A 127 65.31 39.69 13.57
CA THR A 127 63.90 39.78 13.96
C THR A 127 62.96 39.73 12.75
N LEU A 128 63.29 40.41 11.66
CA LEU A 128 62.53 40.38 10.42
C LEU A 128 62.55 38.99 9.77
N LYS A 129 63.70 38.31 9.77
CA LYS A 129 63.81 36.95 9.23
C LYS A 129 62.93 35.95 9.98
N THR A 130 62.92 36.01 11.32
CA THR A 130 62.06 35.12 12.13
C THR A 130 60.58 35.44 11.94
N LYS A 131 60.20 36.72 11.91
CA LYS A 131 58.82 37.15 11.58
C LYS A 131 58.38 36.63 10.20
N LEU A 132 59.26 36.71 9.20
CA LEU A 132 58.98 36.20 7.85
C LEU A 132 58.78 34.68 7.84
N GLN A 133 59.63 33.94 8.55
CA GLN A 133 59.50 32.48 8.68
C GLN A 133 58.19 32.09 9.39
N ASN A 134 57.83 32.81 10.46
CA ASN A 134 56.57 32.59 11.17
C ASN A 134 55.36 32.90 10.29
N ALA A 135 55.37 34.02 9.56
CA ALA A 135 54.29 34.36 8.63
C ALA A 135 54.13 33.31 7.53
N HIS A 136 55.24 32.77 7.02
CA HIS A 136 55.23 31.71 6.04
C HIS A 136 54.69 30.38 6.60
N ALA A 137 55.02 30.03 7.84
CA ALA A 137 54.43 28.86 8.51
C ALA A 137 52.91 29.00 8.70
N GLN A 138 52.46 30.18 9.17
CA GLN A 138 51.04 30.48 9.30
C GLN A 138 50.29 30.42 7.98
N LEU A 139 50.89 30.92 6.89
CA LEU A 139 50.29 30.82 5.55
C LEU A 139 50.10 29.36 5.12
N LYS A 140 51.09 28.50 5.37
CA LYS A 140 50.99 27.06 5.05
C LYS A 140 49.89 26.38 5.85
N GLU A 141 49.80 26.65 7.15
CA GLU A 141 48.73 26.14 8.01
C GLU A 141 47.35 26.63 7.52
N SER A 142 47.25 27.91 7.16
CA SER A 142 46.01 28.50 6.61
C SER A 142 45.60 27.85 5.29
N ILE A 143 46.54 27.52 4.40
CA ILE A 143 46.25 26.83 3.14
C ILE A 143 45.71 25.43 3.39
N ILE A 144 46.33 24.67 4.31
CA ILE A 144 45.87 23.33 4.69
C ILE A 144 44.48 23.39 5.31
N ALA A 145 44.25 24.34 6.23
CA ALA A 145 42.95 24.54 6.86
C ALA A 145 41.88 24.91 5.83
N HIS A 146 42.20 25.77 4.85
CA HIS A 146 41.26 26.13 3.80
C HIS A 146 40.92 24.94 2.90
N SER A 147 41.91 24.13 2.50
CA SER A 147 41.70 22.93 1.70
C SER A 147 40.80 21.92 2.44
N GLN A 148 41.02 21.71 3.74
CA GLN A 148 40.14 20.86 4.56
C GLN A 148 38.73 21.42 4.69
N CYS A 149 38.59 22.74 4.80
CA CYS A 149 37.28 23.41 4.85
C CYS A 149 36.52 23.24 3.53
N GLU A 150 37.20 23.40 2.40
CA GLU A 150 36.63 23.22 1.06
C GLU A 150 36.19 21.77 0.84
N GLN A 151 36.99 20.79 1.27
CA GLN A 151 36.61 19.38 1.18
C GLN A 151 35.36 19.08 2.01
N LYS A 152 35.32 19.54 3.26
CA LYS A 152 34.14 19.38 4.12
C LYS A 152 32.90 20.03 3.50
N GLN A 153 33.06 21.19 2.86
CA GLN A 153 31.96 21.85 2.16
C GLN A 153 31.42 20.95 1.03
N LYS A 154 32.29 20.35 0.21
CA LYS A 154 31.89 19.41 -0.84
C LYS A 154 31.17 18.19 -0.28
N ASP A 155 31.69 17.59 0.80
CA ASP A 155 31.07 16.44 1.46
C ASP A 155 29.66 16.78 1.99
N PHE A 156 29.47 17.98 2.55
CA PHE A 156 28.15 18.45 2.98
C PHE A 156 27.20 18.71 1.80
N GLU A 157 27.69 19.26 0.69
CA GLU A 157 26.89 19.48 -0.52
C GLU A 157 26.40 18.15 -1.12
N GLU A 158 27.25 17.12 -1.14
CA GLU A 158 26.90 15.76 -1.55
C GLU A 158 25.84 15.15 -0.63
N LEU A 159 26.04 15.21 0.70
CA LEU A 159 25.07 14.70 1.66
C LEU A 159 23.70 15.39 1.55
N LEU A 160 23.68 16.70 1.27
CA LEU A 160 22.45 17.43 1.03
C LEU A 160 21.78 17.01 -0.29
N ALA A 161 22.54 16.66 -1.33
CA ALA A 161 22.00 16.12 -2.57
C ALA A 161 21.36 14.75 -2.35
N GLU A 162 22.02 13.86 -1.61
CA GLU A 162 21.48 12.55 -1.23
C GLU A 162 20.21 12.69 -0.40
N ALA A 163 20.21 13.57 0.60
CA ALA A 163 19.04 13.83 1.44
C ALA A 163 17.84 14.32 0.62
N ARG A 164 18.07 15.23 -0.34
CA ARG A 164 17.02 15.68 -1.29
C ARG A 164 16.49 14.52 -2.13
N HIS A 165 17.37 13.68 -2.67
CA HIS A 165 16.97 12.52 -3.46
C HIS A 165 16.12 11.52 -2.67
N ILE A 166 16.50 11.23 -1.41
CA ILE A 166 15.71 10.36 -0.52
C ILE A 166 14.33 10.95 -0.27
N MET A 167 14.24 12.25 0.03
CA MET A 167 12.95 12.92 0.25
C MET A 167 12.04 12.84 -0.98
N GLU A 168 12.57 13.05 -2.18
CA GLU A 168 11.80 12.90 -3.42
C GLU A 168 11.27 11.46 -3.59
N ASN A 169 12.09 10.45 -3.32
CA ASN A 169 11.68 9.05 -3.42
C ASN A 169 10.60 8.70 -2.38
N VAL A 170 10.72 9.21 -1.15
CA VAL A 170 9.70 9.07 -0.11
C VAL A 170 8.39 9.74 -0.54
N GLN A 171 8.44 10.93 -1.12
CA GLN A 171 7.24 11.60 -1.64
C GLN A 171 6.59 10.85 -2.82
N LYS A 172 7.40 10.35 -3.76
CA LYS A 172 6.90 9.54 -4.89
C LYS A 172 6.22 8.25 -4.42
N SER A 173 6.83 7.54 -3.49
CA SER A 173 6.26 6.31 -2.92
C SER A 173 5.02 6.59 -2.07
N SER A 174 5.01 7.67 -1.28
CA SER A 174 3.85 8.11 -0.50
C SER A 174 2.65 8.43 -1.39
N THR A 175 2.85 9.23 -2.45
CA THR A 175 1.77 9.55 -3.41
C THR A 175 1.29 8.32 -4.18
N ALA A 176 2.19 7.40 -4.54
CA ALA A 176 1.81 6.14 -5.18
C ALA A 176 0.98 5.24 -4.25
N LEU A 177 1.34 5.14 -2.97
CA LEU A 177 0.57 4.40 -1.97
C LEU A 177 -0.81 5.04 -1.75
N LYS A 178 -0.89 6.37 -1.70
CA LYS A 178 -2.16 7.09 -1.58
C LYS A 178 -3.10 6.79 -2.75
N ARG A 179 -2.60 6.81 -3.99
CA ARG A 179 -3.40 6.40 -5.17
C ARG A 179 -3.91 4.97 -5.07
N LYS A 180 -3.07 4.02 -4.61
CA LYS A 180 -3.49 2.62 -4.42
C LYS A 180 -4.59 2.50 -3.36
N TYR A 181 -4.46 3.24 -2.26
CA TYR A 181 -5.47 3.29 -1.22
C TYR A 181 -6.80 3.84 -1.77
N ASP A 182 -6.77 4.97 -2.47
CA ASP A 182 -7.98 5.59 -3.04
C ASP A 182 -8.65 4.66 -4.07
N ASN A 183 -7.87 3.98 -4.92
CA ASN A 183 -8.38 2.98 -5.86
C ASN A 183 -9.06 1.80 -5.14
N LEU A 184 -8.44 1.30 -4.07
CA LEU A 184 -9.01 0.20 -3.28
C LEU A 184 -10.31 0.61 -2.60
N VAL A 185 -10.43 1.86 -2.14
CA VAL A 185 -11.68 2.39 -1.59
C VAL A 185 -12.79 2.37 -2.65
N VAL A 186 -12.50 2.84 -3.87
CA VAL A 186 -13.47 2.82 -4.98
C VAL A 186 -13.89 1.39 -5.34
N GLU A 187 -12.95 0.44 -5.38
CA GLU A 187 -13.25 -0.98 -5.63
C GLU A 187 -14.10 -1.60 -4.52
N MET A 188 -13.80 -1.29 -3.26
CA MET A 188 -14.61 -1.74 -2.13
C MET A 188 -16.04 -1.21 -2.19
N GLU A 189 -16.25 0.04 -2.61
CA GLU A 189 -17.58 0.61 -2.81
C GLU A 189 -18.34 -0.04 -3.98
N SER A 190 -17.66 -0.34 -5.09
CA SER A 190 -18.28 -1.01 -6.24
C SER A 190 -18.71 -2.44 -5.90
N LEU A 191 -17.85 -3.20 -5.23
CA LEU A 191 -18.18 -4.55 -4.73
C LEU A 191 -19.34 -4.54 -3.74
N ARG A 192 -19.44 -3.49 -2.91
CA ARG A 192 -20.57 -3.31 -1.98
C ARG A 192 -21.89 -3.16 -2.74
N LYS A 193 -21.91 -2.39 -3.83
CA LYS A 193 -23.10 -2.22 -4.69
C LYS A 193 -23.51 -3.53 -5.36
N VAL A 194 -22.57 -4.24 -5.98
CA VAL A 194 -22.83 -5.56 -6.59
C VAL A 194 -23.35 -6.56 -5.56
N ASN A 195 -22.82 -6.55 -4.34
CA ASN A 195 -23.32 -7.43 -3.26
C ASN A 195 -24.76 -7.08 -2.85
N GLN A 196 -25.11 -5.78 -2.80
CA GLN A 196 -26.50 -5.35 -2.57
C GLN A 196 -27.44 -5.80 -3.69
N GLU A 197 -27.02 -5.67 -4.95
CA GLU A 197 -27.77 -6.15 -6.11
C GLU A 197 -27.99 -7.66 -6.07
N HIS A 198 -26.94 -8.45 -5.81
CA HIS A 198 -27.05 -9.91 -5.66
C HIS A 198 -28.01 -10.29 -4.53
N LYS A 199 -27.98 -9.57 -3.40
CA LYS A 199 -28.94 -9.78 -2.31
C LYS A 199 -30.38 -9.52 -2.76
N ALA A 200 -30.62 -8.44 -3.52
CA ALA A 200 -31.94 -8.14 -4.07
C ALA A 200 -32.42 -9.25 -5.03
N THR A 201 -31.56 -9.70 -5.95
CA THR A 201 -31.85 -10.81 -6.86
C THR A 201 -32.18 -12.10 -6.12
N ILE A 202 -31.41 -12.44 -5.07
CA ILE A 202 -31.68 -13.62 -4.23
C ILE A 202 -33.07 -13.52 -3.56
N VAL A 203 -33.46 -12.33 -3.08
CA VAL A 203 -34.80 -12.12 -2.51
C VAL A 203 -35.89 -12.31 -3.56
N SER A 204 -35.72 -11.77 -4.77
CA SER A 204 -36.67 -11.96 -5.87
C SER A 204 -36.82 -13.43 -6.24
N LEU A 205 -35.71 -14.14 -6.45
CA LEU A 205 -35.72 -15.57 -6.78
C LEU A 205 -36.36 -16.43 -5.69
N LYS A 206 -36.25 -16.04 -4.42
CA LYS A 206 -36.96 -16.72 -3.32
C LYS A 206 -38.48 -16.55 -3.44
N VAL A 207 -38.95 -15.36 -3.82
CA VAL A 207 -40.37 -15.11 -4.08
C VAL A 207 -40.85 -15.97 -5.26
N ASP A 208 -40.11 -15.98 -6.36
CA ASP A 208 -40.45 -16.77 -7.55
C ASP A 208 -40.47 -18.28 -7.28
N ASN A 209 -39.52 -18.79 -6.49
CA ASN A 209 -39.55 -20.19 -6.06
C ASN A 209 -40.79 -20.50 -5.21
N ASN A 210 -41.21 -19.58 -4.35
CA ASN A 210 -42.42 -19.75 -3.55
C ASN A 210 -43.69 -19.75 -4.42
N THR A 211 -43.77 -18.89 -5.43
CA THR A 211 -44.92 -18.87 -6.36
C THR A 211 -44.96 -20.15 -7.20
N LEU A 212 -43.81 -20.60 -7.71
CA LEU A 212 -43.70 -21.86 -8.46
C LEU A 212 -44.12 -23.05 -7.60
N MET A 213 -43.73 -23.09 -6.32
CA MET A 213 -44.16 -24.16 -5.40
C MET A 213 -45.68 -24.17 -5.16
N LYS A 214 -46.34 -23.00 -5.13
CA LYS A 214 -47.81 -22.92 -5.06
C LYS A 214 -48.45 -23.44 -6.34
N LEU A 215 -47.96 -23.00 -7.51
CA LEU A 215 -48.47 -23.45 -8.81
C LEU A 215 -48.30 -24.97 -8.98
N LYS A 216 -47.14 -25.52 -8.60
CA LYS A 216 -46.89 -26.96 -8.61
C LYS A 216 -47.90 -27.74 -7.77
N LYS A 217 -48.25 -27.23 -6.57
CA LYS A 217 -49.27 -27.86 -5.72
C LYS A 217 -50.64 -27.84 -6.40
N ASN A 218 -51.04 -26.70 -6.95
CA ASN A 218 -52.32 -26.54 -7.64
C ASN A 218 -52.40 -27.45 -8.89
N PHE A 219 -51.31 -27.55 -9.66
CA PHE A 219 -51.26 -28.46 -10.81
C PHE A 219 -51.38 -29.92 -10.38
N GLY A 220 -50.74 -30.30 -9.27
CA GLY A 220 -50.88 -31.65 -8.71
C GLY A 220 -52.30 -31.97 -8.21
N THR A 221 -53.07 -30.97 -7.75
CA THR A 221 -54.48 -31.17 -7.38
C THR A 221 -55.36 -31.31 -8.62
N THR A 222 -55.20 -30.43 -9.61
CA THR A 222 -55.99 -30.48 -10.85
C THR A 222 -55.71 -31.76 -11.65
N GLU A 223 -54.47 -32.24 -11.70
CA GLU A 223 -54.11 -33.51 -12.34
C GLU A 223 -54.85 -34.70 -11.70
N ARG A 224 -54.95 -34.72 -10.36
CA ARG A 224 -55.68 -35.78 -9.65
C ARG A 224 -57.18 -35.72 -9.93
N GLU A 225 -57.76 -34.53 -10.00
CA GLU A 225 -59.17 -34.33 -10.33
C GLU A 225 -59.49 -34.80 -11.75
N ALA A 226 -58.70 -34.37 -12.74
CA ALA A 226 -58.84 -34.81 -14.12
C ALA A 226 -58.69 -36.35 -14.25
N LYS A 227 -57.78 -36.96 -13.47
CA LYS A 227 -57.62 -38.42 -13.44
C LYS A 227 -58.86 -39.13 -12.86
N LYS A 228 -59.47 -38.57 -11.82
CA LYS A 228 -60.73 -39.09 -11.25
C LYS A 228 -61.86 -39.00 -12.28
N GLU A 229 -62.02 -37.85 -12.92
CA GLU A 229 -63.04 -37.63 -13.96
C GLU A 229 -62.87 -38.59 -15.14
N LYS A 230 -61.64 -38.73 -15.65
CA LYS A 230 -61.30 -39.71 -16.71
C LYS A 230 -61.66 -41.15 -16.30
N ASN A 231 -61.40 -41.54 -15.06
CA ASN A 231 -61.75 -42.87 -14.57
C ASN A 231 -63.27 -43.09 -14.49
N ILE A 232 -64.02 -42.07 -14.07
CA ILE A 232 -65.49 -42.10 -14.05
C ILE A 232 -66.04 -42.24 -15.47
N LEU A 233 -65.55 -41.43 -16.42
CA LEU A 233 -65.93 -41.50 -17.83
C LEU A 233 -65.63 -42.89 -18.42
N ARG A 234 -64.45 -43.45 -18.15
CA ARG A 234 -64.09 -44.82 -18.58
C ARG A 234 -65.02 -45.89 -18.01
N LYS A 235 -65.49 -45.72 -16.78
CA LYS A 235 -66.46 -46.64 -16.17
C LYS A 235 -67.80 -46.56 -16.89
N LYS A 236 -68.35 -45.36 -17.10
CA LYS A 236 -69.59 -45.15 -17.85
C LYS A 236 -69.54 -45.73 -19.26
N VAL A 237 -68.45 -45.49 -19.99
CA VAL A 237 -68.27 -46.05 -21.34
C VAL A 237 -68.28 -47.59 -21.35
N ARG A 238 -67.77 -48.24 -20.29
CA ARG A 238 -67.86 -49.71 -20.18
C ARG A 238 -69.27 -50.18 -19.88
N GLU A 239 -69.95 -49.52 -18.95
CA GLU A 239 -71.36 -49.82 -18.61
C GLU A 239 -72.26 -49.65 -19.85
N ASP A 240 -72.11 -48.55 -20.59
CA ASP A 240 -72.84 -48.30 -21.85
C ASP A 240 -72.51 -49.36 -22.90
N LYS A 241 -71.25 -49.82 -22.97
CA LYS A 241 -70.84 -50.88 -23.89
C LYS A 241 -71.47 -52.23 -23.53
N GLU A 242 -71.45 -52.61 -22.25
CA GLU A 242 -72.10 -53.82 -21.74
C GLU A 242 -73.60 -53.80 -22.02
N LEU A 243 -74.26 -52.66 -21.78
CA LEU A 243 -75.68 -52.47 -22.10
C LEU A 243 -75.97 -52.64 -23.60
N MET A 244 -75.15 -52.05 -24.47
CA MET A 244 -75.31 -52.21 -25.93
C MET A 244 -75.10 -53.66 -26.37
N GLU A 245 -74.16 -54.39 -25.76
CA GLU A 245 -73.94 -55.80 -26.05
C GLU A 245 -75.12 -56.67 -25.58
N GLU A 246 -75.71 -56.39 -24.41
CA GLU A 246 -76.92 -57.04 -23.91
C GLU A 246 -78.13 -56.77 -24.82
N MET A 247 -78.36 -55.51 -25.20
CA MET A 247 -79.40 -55.13 -26.15
C MET A 247 -79.21 -55.82 -27.50
N GLY A 248 -77.99 -55.85 -28.03
CA GLY A 248 -77.68 -56.52 -29.29
C GLY A 248 -78.00 -58.02 -29.25
N LYS A 249 -77.67 -58.71 -28.15
CA LYS A 249 -78.03 -60.11 -27.94
C LYS A 249 -79.54 -60.31 -27.89
N ALA A 250 -80.27 -59.44 -27.19
CA ALA A 250 -81.73 -59.51 -27.09
C ALA A 250 -82.41 -59.34 -28.47
N ILE A 251 -81.96 -58.35 -29.26
CA ILE A 251 -82.47 -58.12 -30.62
C ILE A 251 -82.26 -59.35 -31.50
N VAL A 252 -81.04 -59.91 -31.51
CA VAL A 252 -80.73 -61.12 -32.29
C VAL A 252 -81.57 -62.31 -31.85
N TYR A 253 -81.77 -62.48 -30.55
CA TYR A 253 -82.61 -63.55 -29.99
C TYR A 253 -84.07 -63.42 -30.42
N GLU A 254 -84.66 -62.22 -30.30
CA GLU A 254 -86.03 -61.94 -30.75
C GLU A 254 -86.19 -62.12 -32.26
N HIS A 255 -85.21 -61.67 -33.06
CA HIS A 255 -85.19 -61.90 -34.50
C HIS A 255 -85.18 -63.39 -34.85
N ASN A 256 -84.34 -64.19 -34.19
CA ASN A 256 -84.30 -65.64 -34.40
C ASN A 256 -85.63 -66.30 -34.02
N GLN A 257 -86.25 -65.90 -32.91
CA GLN A 257 -87.59 -66.40 -32.56
C GLN A 257 -88.64 -66.02 -33.61
N GLY A 258 -88.61 -64.79 -34.12
CA GLY A 258 -89.50 -64.33 -35.18
C GLY A 258 -89.34 -65.13 -36.48
N PHE A 259 -88.09 -65.41 -36.87
CA PHE A 259 -87.75 -66.21 -38.03
C PHE A 259 -88.25 -67.66 -37.91
N GLU A 260 -88.00 -68.31 -36.78
CA GLU A 260 -88.50 -69.67 -36.47
C GLU A 260 -90.03 -69.75 -36.51
N LYS A 261 -90.73 -68.72 -36.02
CA LYS A 261 -92.20 -68.64 -36.10
C LYS A 261 -92.67 -68.53 -37.55
N ALA A 262 -91.97 -67.77 -38.39
CA ALA A 262 -92.31 -67.61 -39.81
C ALA A 262 -92.10 -68.91 -40.60
N LEU A 263 -91.01 -69.65 -40.33
CA LEU A 263 -90.73 -70.93 -40.99
C LEU A 263 -91.83 -71.98 -40.75
N ARG A 264 -92.50 -71.97 -39.60
CA ARG A 264 -93.63 -72.88 -39.31
C ARG A 264 -94.90 -72.58 -40.12
N GLN A 265 -94.97 -71.41 -40.76
CA GLN A 265 -96.15 -70.99 -41.53
C GLN A 265 -96.02 -71.26 -43.04
N VAL A 266 -94.87 -71.76 -43.48
CA VAL A 266 -94.63 -72.13 -44.90
C VAL A 266 -95.08 -73.60 -45.09
N PRO A 267 -96.15 -73.88 -45.86
CA PRO A 267 -96.64 -75.24 -46.12
C PRO A 267 -95.72 -76.07 -47.01
#